data_AF-A0A943J1L7-F1
#
_entry.id   AF-A0A943J1L7-F1
#
_cell.length_a   1.000
_cell.length_b   1.000
_cell.length_c   1.000
_cell.angle_alpha   90.00
_cell.angle_beta   90.00
_cell.angle_gamma   90.00
#
_symmetry.space_group_name_H-M   'P 1'
#
loop_
_entity.id
_entity.type
_entity.pdbx_description
1 polymer ?
#
loop_
_entity_poly.entity_id
_entity_poly.type
_entity_poly.pdbx_seq_one_letter_code
_entity_poly.pdbx_strand_id
1 'polypeptide(L)'
;MTQNQNLSRTKKLVTVAILIAVATVLSLIKLVDLPHGGSITIASMLPIIIISYKYGTGWGLAAGFIFGVIQQLTGLNTLTYVTTWQSVIAVILLDYIIAYAVIGLAGIFRKTIKNQTAAIICGTIFVCILRYACHVISGATVWVGLSIPDTAALIYSFGYNATYMVPETIVLIIVGYYFSSMLDLSKDGDFAVKKKQESMIPLPFSVSGGLVLAAALIYDTVEIFYNLQNPETGEFDITLLSNVAWLYVGIVTAVAVIAAIILFATGKTVKKTKEKESK
;
A
#
# COMPACT_ATOMS: atom_id res chain seq x y z
N MET A 1 -30.84 26.78 -3.11
CA MET A 1 -29.81 25.90 -3.73
C MET A 1 -28.46 25.94 -3.01
N THR A 2 -28.02 27.09 -2.50
CA THR A 2 -26.73 27.29 -1.78
C THR A 2 -26.58 26.51 -0.47
N GLN A 3 -27.63 26.39 0.36
CA GLN A 3 -27.57 25.66 1.64
C GLN A 3 -27.29 24.16 1.47
N ASN A 4 -27.98 23.47 0.55
CA ASN A 4 -27.77 22.04 0.28
C ASN A 4 -26.39 21.75 -0.33
N GLN A 5 -25.87 22.66 -1.17
CA GLN A 5 -24.52 22.55 -1.72
C GLN A 5 -23.45 22.69 -0.63
N ASN A 6 -23.61 23.66 0.28
CA ASN A 6 -22.71 23.89 1.41
C ASN A 6 -22.71 22.70 2.39
N LEU A 7 -23.89 22.15 2.72
CA LEU A 7 -24.00 20.98 3.58
C LEU A 7 -23.30 19.75 2.98
N SER A 8 -23.41 19.54 1.66
CA SER A 8 -22.70 18.44 0.97
C SER A 8 -21.18 18.64 0.97
N ARG A 9 -20.71 19.90 0.86
CA ARG A 9 -19.28 20.24 0.87
C ARG A 9 -18.68 20.04 2.26
N THR A 10 -19.35 20.52 3.31
CA THR A 10 -18.92 20.30 4.70
C THR A 10 -18.86 18.82 5.03
N LYS A 11 -19.90 18.04 4.67
CA LYS A 11 -19.92 16.60 4.87
C LYS A 11 -18.75 15.90 4.18
N LYS A 12 -18.45 16.27 2.93
CA LYS A 12 -17.30 15.74 2.18
C LYS A 12 -15.98 16.07 2.88
N LEU A 13 -15.79 17.32 3.31
CA LEU A 13 -14.58 17.76 3.99
C LEU A 13 -14.35 16.98 5.31
N VAL A 14 -15.39 16.87 6.14
CA VAL A 14 -15.34 16.10 7.39
C VAL A 14 -15.03 14.63 7.12
N THR A 15 -15.66 14.04 6.11
CA THR A 15 -15.42 12.64 5.74
C THR A 15 -13.97 12.41 5.30
N VAL A 16 -13.41 13.31 4.49
CA VAL A 16 -12.00 13.28 4.08
C VAL A 16 -11.08 13.39 5.31
N ALA A 17 -11.36 14.32 6.23
CA ALA A 17 -10.58 14.48 7.45
C ALA A 17 -10.60 13.22 8.34
N ILE A 18 -11.78 12.60 8.52
CA ILE A 18 -11.91 11.33 9.26
C ILE A 18 -11.10 10.22 8.59
N LEU A 19 -11.17 10.10 7.27
CA LEU A 19 -10.43 9.08 6.53
C LEU A 19 -8.90 9.30 6.61
N ILE A 20 -8.43 10.55 6.58
CA ILE A 20 -7.02 10.86 6.83
C ILE A 20 -6.63 10.48 8.26
N ALA A 21 -7.46 10.78 9.26
CA ALA A 21 -7.19 10.38 10.65
C ALA A 21 -7.12 8.84 10.80
N VAL A 22 -8.01 8.10 10.13
CA VAL A 22 -7.95 6.64 10.07
C VAL A 22 -6.66 6.17 9.39
N ALA A 23 -6.24 6.79 8.27
CA ALA A 23 -4.97 6.47 7.61
C ALA A 23 -3.78 6.66 8.57
N THR A 24 -3.78 7.75 9.33
CA THR A 24 -2.77 8.02 10.37
C THR A 24 -2.75 6.91 11.41
N VAL A 25 -3.89 6.55 12.01
CA VAL A 25 -3.94 5.48 13.03
C VAL A 25 -3.46 4.14 12.45
N LEU A 26 -3.90 3.79 11.24
CA LEU A 26 -3.44 2.57 10.56
C LEU A 26 -1.94 2.58 10.29
N SER A 27 -1.34 3.74 10.06
CA SER A 27 0.11 3.88 9.85
C SER A 27 0.94 3.72 11.12
N LEU A 28 0.34 3.92 12.29
CA LEU A 28 0.99 3.66 13.59
C LEU A 28 1.05 2.16 13.89
N ILE A 29 0.16 1.37 13.29
CA ILE A 29 0.12 -0.09 13.44
C ILE A 29 0.98 -0.70 12.33
N LYS A 30 2.27 -0.79 12.62
CA LYS A 30 3.26 -1.41 11.73
C LYS A 30 3.36 -2.90 12.04
N LEU A 31 3.15 -3.72 11.01
CA LEU A 31 3.45 -5.16 11.05
C LEU A 31 4.97 -5.38 11.09
N VAL A 32 5.69 -4.54 10.35
CA VAL A 32 7.15 -4.56 10.23
C VAL A 32 7.64 -3.13 10.07
N ASP A 33 8.74 -2.80 10.75
CA ASP A 33 9.40 -1.49 10.67
C ASP A 33 10.86 -1.70 10.31
N LEU A 34 11.37 -0.99 9.31
CA LEU A 34 12.73 -1.17 8.81
C LEU A 34 13.70 -0.09 9.30
N PRO A 35 14.99 -0.45 9.49
CA PRO A 35 16.06 0.52 9.74
C PRO A 35 16.15 1.56 8.62
N HIS A 36 16.41 2.84 8.94
CA HIS A 36 16.45 3.92 7.92
C HIS A 36 15.15 4.15 7.14
N GLY A 37 14.02 3.63 7.63
CA GLY A 37 12.70 3.89 7.09
C GLY A 37 12.19 2.78 6.16
N GLY A 38 10.89 2.84 5.89
CA GLY A 38 10.15 1.73 5.30
C GLY A 38 9.38 0.97 6.38
N SER A 39 8.14 0.62 6.08
CA SER A 39 7.29 -0.13 7.00
C SER A 39 6.19 -0.83 6.24
N ILE A 40 5.78 -1.98 6.75
CA ILE A 40 4.59 -2.71 6.28
C ILE A 40 3.50 -2.44 7.31
N THR A 41 2.37 -1.89 6.88
CA THR A 41 1.25 -1.46 7.72
C THR A 41 0.00 -2.28 7.42
N ILE A 42 -1.04 -2.13 8.24
CA ILE A 42 -2.36 -2.71 7.97
C ILE A 42 -3.15 -1.87 6.94
N ALA A 43 -2.58 -1.71 5.74
CA ALA A 43 -3.15 -0.96 4.61
C ALA A 43 -3.43 0.53 4.92
N SER A 44 -2.49 1.23 5.56
CA SER A 44 -2.62 2.65 5.93
C SER A 44 -2.90 3.60 4.77
N MET A 45 -2.50 3.23 3.54
CA MET A 45 -2.76 4.00 2.33
C MET A 45 -4.21 3.90 1.83
N LEU A 46 -4.97 2.89 2.29
CA LEU A 46 -6.30 2.58 1.76
C LEU A 46 -7.32 3.72 1.93
N PRO A 47 -7.40 4.44 3.06
CA PRO A 47 -8.33 5.57 3.20
C PRO A 47 -8.06 6.68 2.17
N ILE A 48 -6.79 6.95 1.84
CA ILE A 48 -6.42 7.94 0.81
C ILE A 48 -6.85 7.47 -0.58
N ILE A 49 -6.67 6.18 -0.88
CA ILE A 49 -7.15 5.56 -2.12
C ILE A 49 -8.68 5.66 -2.23
N ILE A 50 -9.40 5.41 -1.13
CA ILE A 50 -10.85 5.54 -1.07
C ILE A 50 -11.29 6.98 -1.33
N ILE A 51 -10.62 7.98 -0.72
CA ILE A 51 -10.88 9.40 -0.98
C ILE A 51 -10.69 9.70 -2.47
N SER A 52 -9.56 9.29 -3.03
CA SER A 52 -9.23 9.51 -4.45
C SER A 52 -10.28 8.89 -5.38
N TYR A 53 -10.69 7.66 -5.12
CA TYR A 53 -11.71 6.99 -5.90
C TYR A 53 -13.08 7.69 -5.75
N LYS A 54 -13.56 7.89 -4.53
CA LYS A 54 -14.93 8.37 -4.26
C LYS A 54 -15.12 9.85 -4.60
N TYR A 55 -14.13 10.70 -4.32
CA TYR A 55 -14.24 12.15 -4.48
C TYR A 55 -13.41 12.71 -5.65
N GLY A 56 -12.61 11.86 -6.30
CA GLY A 56 -11.79 12.22 -7.45
C GLY A 56 -10.34 12.53 -7.07
N THR A 57 -9.47 12.52 -8.08
CA THR A 57 -8.01 12.65 -7.91
C THR A 57 -7.60 13.96 -7.24
N GLY A 58 -8.29 15.07 -7.47
CA GLY A 58 -7.99 16.34 -6.79
C GLY A 58 -8.12 16.26 -5.27
N TRP A 59 -9.20 15.63 -4.77
CA TRP A 59 -9.37 15.38 -3.33
C TRP A 59 -8.37 14.33 -2.83
N GLY A 60 -8.08 13.32 -3.65
CA GLY A 60 -7.05 12.33 -3.36
C GLY A 60 -5.66 12.95 -3.17
N LEU A 61 -5.23 13.81 -4.09
CA LEU A 61 -3.92 14.48 -4.06
C LEU A 61 -3.79 15.37 -2.82
N ALA A 62 -4.82 16.16 -2.50
CA ALA A 62 -4.83 16.98 -1.28
C ALA A 62 -4.78 16.10 -0.02
N ALA A 63 -5.53 15.01 0.03
CA ALA A 63 -5.50 14.09 1.16
C ALA A 63 -4.14 13.36 1.29
N GLY A 64 -3.55 12.93 0.17
CA GLY A 64 -2.23 12.31 0.13
C GLY A 64 -1.13 13.29 0.56
N PHE A 65 -1.21 14.56 0.17
CA PHE A 65 -0.31 15.60 0.64
C PHE A 65 -0.42 15.81 2.16
N ILE A 66 -1.62 15.98 2.70
CA ILE A 66 -1.85 16.16 4.14
C ILE A 66 -1.35 14.93 4.90
N PHE A 67 -1.67 13.74 4.41
CA PHE A 67 -1.18 12.50 5.00
C PHE A 67 0.35 12.44 4.97
N GLY A 68 1.00 12.82 3.86
CA GLY A 68 2.45 12.93 3.78
C GLY A 68 3.07 13.89 4.78
N VAL A 69 2.44 15.04 5.02
CA VAL A 69 2.86 15.98 6.09
C VAL A 69 2.77 15.33 7.46
N ILE A 70 1.66 14.64 7.76
CA ILE A 70 1.51 13.93 9.04
C ILE A 70 2.59 12.85 9.18
N GLN A 71 2.85 12.08 8.12
CA GLN A 71 3.88 11.04 8.12
C GLN A 71 5.29 11.62 8.29
N GLN A 72 5.57 12.81 7.75
CA GLN A 72 6.82 13.51 7.99
C GLN A 72 6.97 13.92 9.45
N LEU A 73 5.89 14.44 10.06
CA LEU A 73 5.88 14.87 11.46
C LEU A 73 6.04 13.70 12.43
N THR A 74 5.44 12.55 12.13
CA THR A 74 5.60 11.32 12.95
C THR A 74 6.93 10.61 12.67
N GLY A 75 7.56 10.88 11.51
CA GLY A 75 8.82 10.30 11.07
C GLY A 75 10.04 11.23 11.15
N LEU A 76 10.00 12.30 11.94
CA LEU A 76 11.08 13.31 11.99
C LEU A 76 12.46 12.73 12.33
N ASN A 77 12.52 11.61 13.04
CA ASN A 77 13.77 10.92 13.39
C ASN A 77 14.62 10.59 12.15
N THR A 78 13.98 10.31 11.01
CA THR A 78 14.66 10.02 9.73
C THR A 78 15.53 11.19 9.24
N LEU A 79 15.14 12.43 9.55
CA LEU A 79 15.90 13.62 9.15
C LEU A 79 17.20 13.78 9.94
N THR A 80 17.39 13.08 11.06
CA THR A 80 18.62 13.16 11.85
C THR A 80 19.80 12.46 11.17
N TYR A 81 19.53 11.52 10.24
CA TYR A 81 20.56 10.80 9.50
C TYR A 81 21.17 11.62 8.34
N VAL A 82 20.48 12.66 7.87
CA VAL A 82 20.91 13.49 6.74
C VAL A 82 21.40 14.86 7.21
N THR A 83 22.57 15.28 6.74
CA THR A 83 23.26 16.48 7.27
C THR A 83 23.30 17.66 6.31
N THR A 84 23.08 17.44 5.01
CA THR A 84 23.08 18.50 4.00
C THR A 84 21.67 19.02 3.72
N TRP A 85 21.53 20.32 3.51
CA TRP A 85 20.22 20.94 3.27
C TRP A 85 19.52 20.39 2.01
N GLN A 86 20.28 20.03 0.98
CA GLN A 86 19.75 19.40 -0.23
C GLN A 86 19.16 18.02 0.08
N SER A 87 19.85 17.21 0.89
CA SER A 87 19.38 15.88 1.30
C SER A 87 18.13 15.97 2.18
N VAL A 88 18.07 16.94 3.09
CA VAL A 88 16.88 17.20 3.90
C VAL A 88 15.67 17.51 3.02
N ILE A 89 15.81 18.42 2.05
CA ILE A 89 14.73 18.75 1.11
C ILE A 89 14.35 17.53 0.28
N ALA A 90 15.33 16.79 -0.22
CA ALA A 90 15.09 15.59 -1.02
C ALA A 90 14.33 14.52 -0.23
N VAL A 91 14.68 14.24 1.03
CA VAL A 91 13.93 13.31 1.91
C VAL A 91 12.51 13.81 2.15
N ILE A 92 12.34 15.08 2.53
CA ILE A 92 11.00 15.66 2.76
C ILE A 92 10.12 15.48 1.52
N LEU A 93 10.67 15.71 0.33
CA LEU A 93 9.91 15.59 -0.90
C LEU A 93 9.70 14.13 -1.33
N LEU A 94 10.77 13.35 -1.47
CA LEU A 94 10.74 12.04 -2.09
C LEU A 94 10.28 10.93 -1.14
N ASP A 95 10.56 11.01 0.16
CA ASP A 95 10.15 9.97 1.12
C ASP A 95 8.78 10.27 1.72
N TYR A 96 8.38 11.55 1.72
CA TYR A 96 7.14 12.00 2.34
C TYR A 96 6.21 12.71 1.36
N ILE A 97 6.41 14.00 1.09
CA ILE A 97 5.39 14.84 0.45
C ILE A 97 4.93 14.30 -0.91
N ILE A 98 5.85 14.05 -1.84
CA ILE A 98 5.55 13.53 -3.18
C ILE A 98 5.13 12.06 -3.08
N ALA A 99 5.87 11.23 -2.34
CA ALA A 99 5.57 9.81 -2.16
C ALA A 99 4.15 9.53 -1.64
N TYR A 100 3.63 10.35 -0.73
CA TYR A 100 2.25 10.22 -0.23
C TYR A 100 1.24 10.98 -1.09
N ALA A 101 1.61 12.11 -1.72
CA ALA A 101 0.72 12.81 -2.64
C ALA A 101 0.32 11.94 -3.84
N VAL A 102 1.25 11.18 -4.43
CA VAL A 102 0.95 10.33 -5.60
C VAL A 102 -0.09 9.24 -5.32
N ILE A 103 -0.29 8.84 -4.06
CA ILE A 103 -1.39 7.94 -3.63
C ILE A 103 -2.75 8.52 -4.02
N GLY A 104 -2.85 9.83 -4.01
CA GLY A 104 -4.01 10.59 -4.45
C GLY A 104 -4.42 10.38 -5.91
N LEU A 105 -3.59 9.72 -6.73
CA LEU A 105 -3.91 9.38 -8.12
C LEU A 105 -4.64 8.05 -8.29
N ALA A 106 -4.87 7.28 -7.22
CA ALA A 106 -5.45 5.93 -7.31
C ALA A 106 -6.85 5.88 -7.93
N GLY A 107 -7.61 6.99 -7.88
CA GLY A 107 -8.92 7.12 -8.49
C GLY A 107 -8.92 7.36 -10.00
N ILE A 108 -7.76 7.46 -10.66
CA ILE A 108 -7.66 7.82 -12.09
C ILE A 108 -8.44 6.87 -13.00
N PHE A 109 -8.52 5.59 -12.65
CA PHE A 109 -9.22 4.57 -13.44
C PHE A 109 -10.73 4.48 -13.17
N ARG A 110 -11.29 5.26 -12.23
CA ARG A 110 -12.73 5.19 -11.85
C ARG A 110 -13.67 5.33 -13.05
N LYS A 111 -13.35 6.21 -14.00
CA LYS A 111 -14.20 6.48 -15.17
C LYS A 111 -13.93 5.53 -16.34
N THR A 112 -12.79 4.85 -16.35
CA THR A 112 -12.33 3.99 -17.45
C THR A 112 -12.69 2.52 -17.20
N ILE A 113 -12.56 2.04 -15.96
CA ILE A 113 -12.83 0.65 -15.59
C ILE A 113 -14.20 0.57 -14.92
N LYS A 114 -15.16 -0.12 -15.57
CA LYS A 114 -16.55 -0.25 -15.08
C LYS A 114 -16.66 -0.97 -13.74
N ASN A 115 -15.80 -1.95 -13.48
CA ASN A 115 -15.80 -2.68 -12.22
C ASN A 115 -15.02 -1.88 -11.16
N GLN A 116 -15.73 -1.39 -10.13
CA GLN A 116 -15.13 -0.61 -9.04
C GLN A 116 -13.93 -1.30 -8.39
N THR A 117 -14.03 -2.58 -8.07
CA THR A 117 -12.97 -3.33 -7.38
C THR A 117 -11.73 -3.42 -8.28
N ALA A 118 -11.92 -3.72 -9.57
CA ALA A 118 -10.83 -3.72 -10.54
C ALA A 118 -10.20 -2.33 -10.69
N ALA A 119 -11.02 -1.27 -10.76
CA ALA A 119 -10.54 0.11 -10.85
C ALA A 119 -9.67 0.51 -9.65
N ILE A 120 -10.10 0.15 -8.43
CA ILE A 120 -9.35 0.41 -7.19
C ILE A 120 -8.05 -0.39 -7.16
N ILE A 121 -8.07 -1.67 -7.54
CA ILE A 121 -6.85 -2.51 -7.56
C ILE A 121 -5.84 -1.98 -8.59
N CYS A 122 -6.27 -1.66 -9.81
CA CYS A 122 -5.40 -1.06 -10.83
C CYS A 122 -4.83 0.29 -10.36
N GLY A 123 -5.67 1.11 -9.73
CA GLY A 123 -5.25 2.38 -9.14
C GLY A 123 -4.23 2.21 -8.03
N THR A 124 -4.44 1.23 -7.16
CA THR A 124 -3.54 0.85 -6.06
C THR A 124 -2.17 0.46 -6.59
N ILE A 125 -2.12 -0.48 -7.55
CA ILE A 125 -0.86 -0.91 -8.17
C ILE A 125 -0.13 0.28 -8.80
N PHE A 126 -0.85 1.11 -9.55
CA PHE A 126 -0.26 2.29 -10.20
C PHE A 126 0.38 3.24 -9.20
N VAL A 127 -0.32 3.61 -8.11
CA VAL A 127 0.24 4.55 -7.13
C VAL A 127 1.34 3.94 -6.27
N CYS A 128 1.29 2.63 -6.02
CA CYS A 128 2.38 1.93 -5.34
C CYS A 128 3.67 1.93 -6.18
N ILE A 129 3.57 1.76 -7.49
CA ILE A 129 4.72 1.88 -8.41
C ILE A 129 5.28 3.30 -8.37
N LEU A 130 4.43 4.33 -8.43
CA LEU A 130 4.88 5.72 -8.36
C LEU A 130 5.58 6.04 -7.03
N ARG A 131 4.98 5.63 -5.91
CA ARG A 131 5.57 5.81 -4.57
C ARG A 131 6.89 5.06 -4.43
N TYR A 132 6.95 3.83 -4.94
CA TYR A 132 8.19 3.05 -4.95
C TYR A 132 9.28 3.73 -5.77
N ALA A 133 8.94 4.30 -6.93
CA ALA A 133 9.89 5.08 -7.72
C ALA A 133 10.44 6.29 -6.94
N CYS A 134 9.62 7.00 -6.18
CA CYS A 134 10.10 8.09 -5.31
C CYS A 134 11.15 7.58 -4.30
N HIS A 135 10.86 6.48 -3.61
CA HIS A 135 11.74 5.88 -2.61
C HIS A 135 13.03 5.32 -3.21
N VAL A 136 12.98 4.76 -4.42
CA VAL A 136 14.18 4.30 -5.14
C VAL A 136 15.05 5.49 -5.56
N ILE A 137 14.44 6.58 -6.04
CA ILE A 137 15.20 7.79 -6.39
C ILE A 137 15.85 8.37 -5.13
N SER A 138 15.10 8.49 -4.03
CA SER A 138 15.64 8.95 -2.75
C SER A 138 16.78 8.07 -2.25
N GLY A 139 16.59 6.74 -2.26
CA GLY A 139 17.61 5.81 -1.81
C GLY A 139 18.90 5.90 -2.64
N ALA A 140 18.79 5.96 -3.96
CA ALA A 140 19.94 6.02 -4.85
C ALA A 140 20.66 7.38 -4.86
N THR A 141 20.04 8.45 -4.35
CA THR A 141 20.60 9.81 -4.41
C THR A 141 20.91 10.44 -3.06
N VAL A 142 20.16 10.10 -2.01
CA VAL A 142 20.27 10.71 -0.68
C VAL A 142 20.83 9.74 0.35
N TRP A 143 20.38 8.49 0.31
CA TRP A 143 20.79 7.46 1.28
C TRP A 143 22.08 6.75 0.89
N VAL A 144 22.60 7.02 -0.32
CA VAL A 144 23.91 6.57 -0.78
C VAL A 144 25.03 7.12 0.12
N GLY A 145 25.95 6.25 0.54
CA GLY A 145 27.03 6.56 1.47
C GLY A 145 26.60 6.67 2.95
N LEU A 146 25.29 6.62 3.24
CA LEU A 146 24.74 6.62 4.61
C LEU A 146 24.28 5.21 5.03
N SER A 147 23.28 4.69 4.32
CA SER A 147 22.68 3.37 4.56
C SER A 147 22.62 2.52 3.30
N ILE A 148 22.92 3.08 2.12
CA ILE A 148 23.06 2.38 0.84
C ILE A 148 24.53 2.49 0.40
N PRO A 149 25.16 1.40 -0.06
CA PRO A 149 26.56 1.45 -0.48
C PRO A 149 26.73 2.36 -1.71
N ASP A 150 27.84 3.11 -1.76
CA ASP A 150 28.19 3.92 -2.93
C ASP A 150 28.33 3.07 -4.20
N THR A 151 28.82 1.84 -4.02
CA THR A 151 28.90 0.86 -5.11
C THR A 151 27.51 0.28 -5.39
N ALA A 152 27.06 0.41 -6.63
CA ALA A 152 25.75 -0.10 -7.08
C ALA A 152 24.53 0.48 -6.31
N ALA A 153 24.59 1.76 -5.91
CA ALA A 153 23.55 2.46 -5.16
C ALA A 153 22.13 2.25 -5.71
N LEU A 154 21.97 2.27 -7.03
CA LEU A 154 20.67 2.05 -7.67
C LEU A 154 20.11 0.65 -7.38
N ILE A 155 20.93 -0.41 -7.49
CA ILE A 155 20.51 -1.80 -7.27
C ILE A 155 20.15 -2.02 -5.80
N TYR A 156 20.98 -1.51 -4.88
CA TYR A 156 20.68 -1.59 -3.44
C TYR A 156 19.43 -0.80 -3.09
N SER A 157 19.22 0.38 -3.68
CA SER A 157 18.00 1.15 -3.47
C SER A 157 16.76 0.44 -4.01
N PHE A 158 16.84 -0.16 -5.20
CA PHE A 158 15.76 -0.99 -5.73
C PHE A 158 15.45 -2.14 -4.77
N GLY A 159 16.46 -2.93 -4.43
CA GLY A 159 16.29 -4.12 -3.60
C GLY A 159 15.74 -3.77 -2.21
N TYR A 160 16.38 -2.83 -1.51
CA TYR A 160 15.96 -2.41 -0.17
C TYR A 160 14.53 -1.88 -0.15
N ASN A 161 14.18 -0.95 -1.05
CA ASN A 161 12.83 -0.39 -1.06
C ASN A 161 11.77 -1.44 -1.45
N ALA A 162 12.14 -2.46 -2.23
CA ALA A 162 11.22 -3.53 -2.60
C ALA A 162 10.82 -4.37 -1.39
N THR A 163 11.72 -4.54 -0.41
CA THR A 163 11.50 -5.36 0.79
C THR A 163 10.28 -4.93 1.61
N TYR A 164 9.85 -3.67 1.51
CA TYR A 164 8.66 -3.18 2.20
C TYR A 164 7.56 -2.69 1.25
N MET A 165 7.90 -2.13 0.08
CA MET A 165 6.87 -1.64 -0.86
C MET A 165 6.10 -2.76 -1.54
N VAL A 166 6.76 -3.87 -1.89
CA VAL A 166 6.08 -5.05 -2.46
C VAL A 166 5.09 -5.64 -1.45
N PRO A 167 5.50 -5.97 -0.21
CA PRO A 167 4.57 -6.52 0.75
C PRO A 167 3.47 -5.53 1.18
N GLU A 168 3.78 -4.24 1.36
CA GLU A 168 2.76 -3.19 1.61
C GLU A 168 1.71 -3.16 0.49
N THR A 169 2.15 -3.29 -0.77
CA THR A 169 1.26 -3.33 -1.93
C THR A 169 0.36 -4.56 -1.92
N ILE A 170 0.89 -5.73 -1.55
CA ILE A 170 0.11 -6.97 -1.43
C ILE A 170 -0.97 -6.82 -0.37
N VAL A 171 -0.60 -6.34 0.83
CA VAL A 171 -1.56 -6.07 1.92
C VAL A 171 -2.66 -5.11 1.44
N LEU A 172 -2.27 -4.02 0.78
CA LEU A 172 -3.18 -3.01 0.29
C LEU A 172 -4.16 -3.54 -0.78
N ILE A 173 -3.70 -4.41 -1.68
CA ILE A 173 -4.55 -5.07 -2.69
C ILE A 173 -5.56 -6.01 -2.02
N ILE A 174 -5.12 -6.82 -1.05
CA ILE A 174 -5.98 -7.76 -0.34
C ILE A 174 -7.08 -7.00 0.42
N VAL A 175 -6.69 -6.04 1.26
CA VAL A 175 -7.65 -5.26 2.06
C VAL A 175 -8.54 -4.41 1.15
N GLY A 176 -7.97 -3.79 0.11
CA GLY A 176 -8.72 -3.01 -0.88
C GLY A 176 -9.73 -3.85 -1.67
N TYR A 177 -9.40 -5.10 -2.01
CA TYR A 177 -10.33 -6.05 -2.63
C TYR A 177 -11.53 -6.31 -1.70
N TYR A 178 -11.28 -6.68 -0.44
CA TYR A 178 -12.36 -6.93 0.52
C TYR A 178 -13.22 -5.70 0.75
N PHE A 179 -12.60 -4.56 1.06
CA PHE A 179 -13.30 -3.31 1.34
C PHE A 179 -14.18 -2.88 0.16
N SER A 180 -13.63 -2.89 -1.06
CA SER A 180 -14.37 -2.52 -2.27
C SER A 180 -15.45 -3.53 -2.67
N SER A 181 -15.32 -4.80 -2.25
CA SER A 181 -16.34 -5.83 -2.49
C SER A 181 -17.58 -5.65 -1.58
N MET A 182 -17.40 -5.06 -0.40
CA MET A 182 -18.46 -4.83 0.60
C MET A 182 -19.18 -3.49 0.41
N LEU A 183 -18.46 -2.45 -0.03
CA LEU A 183 -18.99 -1.09 -0.12
C LEU A 183 -19.20 -0.64 -1.56
N ASP A 184 -20.25 0.14 -1.79
CA ASP A 184 -20.49 0.89 -3.02
C ASP A 184 -19.89 2.29 -2.88
N LEU A 185 -18.77 2.48 -3.57
CA LEU A 185 -17.99 3.73 -3.60
C LEU A 185 -18.27 4.52 -4.90
N SER A 186 -19.03 3.94 -5.82
CA SER A 186 -19.28 4.51 -7.15
C SER A 186 -20.26 5.68 -7.10
N LYS A 187 -21.19 5.64 -6.14
CA LYS A 187 -22.23 6.65 -5.95
C LYS A 187 -21.70 7.89 -5.25
N ASP A 188 -22.13 9.03 -5.76
CA ASP A 188 -21.94 10.32 -5.14
C ASP A 188 -22.86 10.41 -3.90
N GLY A 189 -22.31 10.76 -2.75
CA GLY A 189 -23.01 10.75 -1.46
C GLY A 189 -22.35 9.82 -0.43
N ASP A 190 -23.16 9.21 0.43
CA ASP A 190 -22.69 8.45 1.58
C ASP A 190 -22.07 7.10 1.19
N PHE A 191 -21.32 6.50 2.11
CA PHE A 191 -20.87 5.12 1.98
C PHE A 191 -22.08 4.20 2.12
N ALA A 192 -22.32 3.36 1.12
CA ALA A 192 -23.43 2.41 1.13
C ALA A 192 -22.88 0.98 1.12
N VAL A 193 -23.47 0.10 1.93
CA VAL A 193 -23.20 -1.34 1.87
C VAL A 193 -23.90 -1.92 0.64
N LYS A 194 -23.21 -2.77 -0.12
CA LYS A 194 -23.80 -3.45 -1.28
C LYS A 194 -24.88 -4.42 -0.80
N LYS A 195 -26.14 -4.19 -1.21
CA LYS A 195 -27.30 -5.03 -0.83
C LYS A 195 -27.18 -6.50 -1.27
N LYS A 196 -26.44 -6.75 -2.35
CA LYS A 196 -26.13 -8.08 -2.84
C LYS A 196 -24.62 -8.16 -2.92
N GLN A 197 -24.05 -9.16 -2.26
CA GLN A 197 -22.63 -9.48 -2.30
C GLN A 197 -22.26 -10.02 -3.70
N GLU A 198 -22.49 -9.25 -4.77
CA GLU A 198 -22.42 -9.72 -6.17
C GLU A 198 -21.01 -10.16 -6.58
N SER A 199 -19.97 -9.67 -5.89
CA SER A 199 -18.57 -9.92 -6.26
C SER A 199 -17.76 -10.74 -5.25
N MET A 200 -18.29 -11.00 -4.04
CA MET A 200 -17.50 -11.69 -3.03
C MET A 200 -17.47 -13.19 -3.34
N ILE A 201 -16.26 -13.70 -3.45
CA ILE A 201 -15.92 -15.12 -3.38
C ILE A 201 -16.46 -15.64 -2.04
N PRO A 202 -17.03 -16.86 -1.94
CA PRO A 202 -17.54 -17.36 -0.67
C PRO A 202 -16.46 -17.26 0.42
N LEU A 203 -16.89 -16.81 1.61
CA LEU A 203 -16.03 -16.47 2.74
C LEU A 203 -14.88 -17.47 3.02
N PRO A 204 -15.08 -18.81 3.03
CA PRO A 204 -13.97 -19.72 3.30
C PRO A 204 -12.85 -19.60 2.26
N PHE A 205 -13.18 -19.54 0.96
CA PHE A 205 -12.18 -19.45 -0.10
C PHE A 205 -11.47 -18.09 -0.09
N SER A 206 -12.20 -17.01 0.22
CA SER A 206 -11.58 -15.70 0.30
C SER A 206 -10.62 -15.64 1.48
N VAL A 207 -11.08 -15.99 2.68
CA VAL A 207 -10.25 -15.97 3.90
C VAL A 207 -9.03 -16.86 3.74
N SER A 208 -9.18 -18.09 3.25
CA SER A 208 -8.05 -18.98 2.99
C SER A 208 -7.05 -18.39 2.00
N GLY A 209 -7.50 -17.79 0.89
CA GLY A 209 -6.61 -17.15 -0.06
C GLY A 209 -5.86 -15.95 0.53
N GLY A 210 -6.53 -15.15 1.36
CA GLY A 210 -5.90 -14.06 2.10
C GLY A 210 -4.86 -14.53 3.11
N LEU A 211 -5.17 -15.59 3.87
CA LEU A 211 -4.25 -16.18 4.85
C LEU A 211 -3.00 -16.77 4.20
N VAL A 212 -3.13 -17.43 3.04
CA VAL A 212 -1.99 -17.96 2.28
C VAL A 212 -1.04 -16.83 1.86
N LEU A 213 -1.59 -15.72 1.34
CA LEU A 213 -0.78 -14.56 0.98
C LEU A 213 -0.13 -13.92 2.20
N ALA A 214 -0.84 -13.79 3.31
CA ALA A 214 -0.29 -13.25 4.55
C ALA A 214 0.83 -14.12 5.12
N ALA A 215 0.70 -15.44 5.08
CA ALA A 215 1.72 -16.37 5.55
C ALA A 215 3.01 -16.27 4.71
N ALA A 216 2.89 -16.19 3.38
CA ALA A 216 4.03 -15.97 2.50
C ALA A 216 4.70 -14.62 2.77
N LEU A 217 3.91 -13.57 2.97
CA LEU A 217 4.41 -12.24 3.34
C LEU A 217 5.27 -12.28 4.60
N ILE A 218 4.77 -12.97 5.63
CA ILE A 218 5.46 -13.11 6.92
C ILE A 218 6.76 -13.88 6.71
N TYR A 219 6.72 -15.01 5.99
CA TYR A 219 7.91 -15.79 5.68
C TYR A 219 8.96 -14.94 4.94
N ASP A 220 8.58 -14.31 3.83
CA ASP A 220 9.51 -13.53 3.00
C ASP A 220 10.12 -12.36 3.77
N THR A 221 9.30 -11.68 4.58
CA THR A 221 9.80 -10.62 5.46
C THR A 221 10.81 -11.19 6.46
N VAL A 222 10.48 -12.27 7.17
CA VAL A 222 11.40 -12.86 8.17
C VAL A 222 12.70 -13.31 7.50
N GLU A 223 12.63 -13.97 6.36
CA GLU A 223 13.78 -14.47 5.61
C GLU A 223 14.69 -13.31 5.16
N ILE A 224 14.12 -12.27 4.54
CA ILE A 224 14.88 -11.11 4.07
C ILE A 224 15.57 -10.41 5.26
N PHE A 225 14.83 -10.15 6.33
CA PHE A 225 15.35 -9.35 7.45
C PHE A 225 16.36 -10.11 8.28
N TYR A 226 16.18 -11.42 8.45
CA TYR A 226 17.15 -12.26 9.13
C TYR A 226 18.52 -12.19 8.44
N ASN A 227 18.53 -12.23 7.11
CA ASN A 227 19.76 -12.15 6.32
C ASN A 227 20.32 -10.72 6.18
N LEU A 228 19.57 -9.69 6.59
CA LEU A 228 20.05 -8.29 6.65
C LEU A 228 20.68 -7.93 8.00
N GLN A 229 20.78 -8.89 8.93
CA GLN A 229 21.45 -8.69 10.21
C GLN A 229 22.85 -9.29 10.14
N ASN A 230 23.85 -8.49 10.53
CA ASN A 230 25.21 -8.97 10.67
C ASN A 230 25.25 -10.13 11.69
N PRO A 231 25.79 -11.32 11.35
CA PRO A 231 25.76 -12.48 12.24
C PRO A 231 26.53 -12.29 13.56
N GLU A 232 27.50 -11.38 13.60
CA GLU A 232 28.36 -11.13 14.76
C GLU A 232 27.80 -10.03 15.65
N THR A 233 27.30 -8.94 15.06
CA THR A 233 26.84 -7.76 15.82
C THR A 233 25.32 -7.69 15.97
N GLY A 234 24.56 -8.40 15.14
CA GLY A 234 23.10 -8.27 15.03
C GLY A 234 22.63 -6.95 14.41
N GLU A 235 23.55 -6.07 14.01
CA GLU A 235 23.22 -4.78 13.43
C GLU A 235 22.77 -4.93 11.97
N PHE A 236 21.95 -3.98 11.51
CA PHE A 236 21.50 -3.94 10.13
C PHE A 236 22.66 -3.68 9.17
N ASP A 237 22.80 -4.54 8.17
CA ASP A 237 23.77 -4.40 7.10
C ASP A 237 23.11 -4.69 5.74
N ILE A 238 22.86 -3.62 4.99
CA ILE A 238 22.25 -3.69 3.68
C ILE A 238 23.09 -4.47 2.65
N THR A 239 24.41 -4.59 2.83
CA THR A 239 25.28 -5.28 1.86
C THR A 239 24.98 -6.78 1.81
N LEU A 240 24.46 -7.31 2.92
CA LEU A 240 24.00 -8.69 3.07
C LEU A 240 22.69 -8.95 2.31
N LEU A 241 22.06 -7.94 1.71
CA LEU A 241 20.93 -8.12 0.80
C LEU A 241 21.26 -9.09 -0.35
N SER A 242 22.53 -9.15 -0.75
CA SER A 242 23.03 -10.10 -1.74
C SER A 242 23.04 -11.57 -1.26
N ASN A 243 23.06 -11.80 0.06
CA ASN A 243 23.04 -13.13 0.68
C ASN A 243 21.63 -13.70 0.84
N VAL A 244 20.59 -12.85 0.73
CA VAL A 244 19.21 -13.31 0.75
C VAL A 244 19.00 -14.32 -0.36
N ALA A 245 18.41 -15.46 -0.02
CA ALA A 245 18.11 -16.50 -1.00
C ALA A 245 16.86 -16.13 -1.83
N TRP A 246 17.03 -15.13 -2.70
CA TRP A 246 15.97 -14.53 -3.52
C TRP A 246 15.15 -15.52 -4.33
N LEU A 247 15.76 -16.64 -4.71
CA LEU A 247 15.06 -17.73 -5.39
C LEU A 247 13.95 -18.33 -4.50
N TYR A 248 14.24 -18.60 -3.22
CA TYR A 248 13.25 -19.17 -2.30
C TYR A 248 12.17 -18.15 -1.93
N VAL A 249 12.55 -16.90 -1.67
CA VAL A 249 11.60 -15.79 -1.47
C VAL A 249 10.64 -15.68 -2.67
N GLY A 250 11.19 -15.68 -3.89
CA GLY A 250 10.41 -15.65 -5.12
C GLY A 250 9.49 -16.86 -5.29
N ILE A 251 9.97 -18.08 -4.97
CA ILE A 251 9.17 -19.30 -5.02
C ILE A 251 8.02 -19.26 -4.02
N VAL A 252 8.27 -18.87 -2.77
CA VAL A 252 7.24 -18.81 -1.72
C VAL A 252 6.16 -17.81 -2.09
N THR A 253 6.53 -16.58 -2.48
CA THR A 253 5.59 -15.60 -3.02
C THR A 253 4.81 -16.17 -4.21
N ALA A 254 5.48 -16.75 -5.21
CA ALA A 254 4.83 -17.24 -6.43
C ALA A 254 3.83 -18.38 -6.14
N VAL A 255 4.22 -19.36 -5.33
CA VAL A 255 3.36 -20.46 -4.91
C VAL A 255 2.14 -19.93 -4.15
N ALA A 256 2.33 -18.99 -3.23
CA ALA A 256 1.24 -18.40 -2.47
C ALA A 256 0.26 -17.61 -3.36
N VAL A 257 0.78 -16.84 -4.33
CA VAL A 257 -0.04 -16.14 -5.32
C VAL A 257 -0.83 -17.13 -6.17
N ILE A 258 -0.20 -18.19 -6.68
CA ILE A 258 -0.87 -19.23 -7.47
C ILE A 258 -1.95 -19.92 -6.63
N ALA A 259 -1.63 -20.32 -5.40
CA ALA A 259 -2.58 -20.96 -4.48
C ALA A 259 -3.77 -20.04 -4.17
N ALA A 260 -3.53 -18.74 -3.92
CA ALA A 260 -4.59 -17.76 -3.71
C ALA A 260 -5.46 -17.58 -4.96
N ILE A 261 -4.87 -17.52 -6.16
CA ILE A 261 -5.61 -17.46 -7.44
C ILE A 261 -6.50 -18.70 -7.59
N ILE A 262 -5.98 -19.89 -7.31
CA ILE A 262 -6.74 -21.15 -7.38
C ILE A 262 -7.92 -21.12 -6.39
N LEU A 263 -7.68 -20.71 -5.14
CA LEU A 263 -8.74 -20.58 -4.12
C LEU A 263 -9.82 -19.59 -4.57
N PHE A 264 -9.41 -18.43 -5.09
CA PHE A 264 -10.33 -17.40 -5.56
C PHE A 264 -11.12 -17.85 -6.80
N ALA A 265 -10.48 -18.54 -7.75
CA ALA A 265 -11.13 -19.11 -8.93
C ALA A 265 -12.13 -20.19 -8.53
N THR A 266 -11.73 -21.10 -7.63
CA THR A 266 -12.59 -22.16 -7.11
C THR A 266 -13.82 -21.58 -6.42
N GLY A 267 -13.64 -20.60 -5.54
CA GLY A 267 -14.76 -19.96 -4.86
C GLY A 267 -15.70 -19.22 -5.83
N LYS A 268 -15.19 -18.61 -6.91
CA LYS A 268 -16.05 -18.05 -7.98
C LYS A 268 -16.88 -19.13 -8.66
N THR A 269 -16.29 -20.27 -8.97
CA THR A 269 -16.99 -21.40 -9.60
C THR A 269 -18.09 -21.93 -8.68
N VAL A 270 -17.78 -22.18 -7.40
CA VAL A 270 -18.75 -22.65 -6.40
C VAL A 270 -19.94 -21.70 -6.27
N LYS A 271 -19.69 -20.39 -6.24
CA LYS A 271 -20.76 -19.38 -6.22
C LYS A 271 -21.66 -19.49 -7.45
N LYS A 272 -21.07 -19.56 -8.64
CA LYS A 272 -21.81 -19.64 -9.92
C LYS A 272 -22.67 -20.89 -9.99
N THR A 273 -22.21 -22.02 -9.43
CA THR A 273 -23.00 -23.25 -9.32
C THR A 273 -24.21 -23.07 -8.41
N LYS A 274 -24.02 -22.53 -7.19
CA LYS A 274 -25.14 -22.26 -6.27
C LYS A 274 -26.19 -21.31 -6.83
N GLU A 275 -25.77 -20.27 -7.55
CA GLU A 275 -26.69 -19.31 -8.20
C GLU A 275 -27.50 -19.94 -9.34
N LYS A 276 -26.97 -20.98 -10.00
CA LYS A 276 -27.71 -21.75 -11.01
C LYS A 276 -28.71 -22.71 -10.37
N GLU A 277 -28.33 -23.36 -9.26
CA GLU A 277 -29.20 -24.30 -8.53
C GLU A 277 -30.37 -23.60 -7.83
N SER A 278 -30.25 -22.29 -7.53
CA SER A 278 -31.30 -21.49 -6.89
C SER A 278 -32.30 -20.84 -7.86
N LYS A 279 -32.20 -21.10 -9.16
CA LYS A 279 -33.08 -20.56 -10.21
C LYS A 279 -33.90 -21.68 -10.84
#